data_AF-A0A836VS94-F1
#
_entry.id   AF-A0A836VS94-F1
#
_cell.length_a   1.000
_cell.length_b   1.000
_cell.length_c   1.000
_cell.angle_alpha   90.00
_cell.angle_beta   90.00
_cell.angle_gamma   90.00
#
_symmetry.space_group_name_H-M   'P 1'
#
loop_
_entity.id
_entity.type
_entity.pdbx_description
1 polymer ?
#
loop_
_entity_poly.entity_id
_entity_poly.type
_entity_poly.pdbx_seq_one_letter_code
_entity_poly.pdbx_strand_id
1 'polypeptide(L)'
;MKRNLLVLFTVIGLFCLFISNTSFAGRNLQEVDDYELSTFSVSEYGLTISYPKNWILKENDPKSGKIFLCESPESYLFEIYRAPIKEGETLNQYTDTQGDWLSENYDNYEEKALYRDKTLGDKIGNLRIYTYTYKGNSYEVSEFYFKAWNNDFYVVLFDTPEGSLEKNKD
;
A
#
# COMPACT_ATOMS: atom_id res chain seq x y z
N MET A 1 4.00 30.97 -18.56
CA MET A 1 4.80 29.73 -18.68
C MET A 1 4.51 28.84 -17.49
N LYS A 2 3.61 27.86 -17.63
CA LYS A 2 3.39 26.83 -16.59
C LYS A 2 4.51 25.80 -16.74
N ARG A 3 5.42 25.75 -15.76
CA ARG A 3 6.40 24.67 -15.67
C ARG A 3 5.65 23.40 -15.28
N ASN A 4 5.40 22.54 -16.25
CA ASN A 4 4.97 21.16 -15.99
C ASN A 4 6.17 20.44 -15.37
N LEU A 5 6.24 20.44 -14.04
CA LEU A 5 7.15 19.60 -13.29
C LEU A 5 6.57 18.18 -13.33
N LEU A 6 6.92 17.43 -14.38
CA LEU A 6 6.56 16.02 -14.53
C LEU A 6 7.41 15.22 -13.54
N VAL A 7 6.94 15.09 -12.30
CA VAL A 7 7.56 14.17 -11.33
C VAL A 7 6.99 12.79 -11.63
N LEU A 8 7.81 11.96 -12.27
CA LEU A 8 7.47 10.58 -12.58
C LEU A 8 7.57 9.76 -11.29
N PHE A 9 6.43 9.46 -10.68
CA PHE A 9 6.37 8.54 -9.55
C PHE A 9 6.22 7.13 -10.12
N THR A 10 7.23 6.29 -10.03
CA THR A 10 7.03 4.86 -10.25
C THR A 10 6.82 4.23 -8.89
N VAL A 11 5.56 4.17 -8.44
CA VAL A 11 5.19 3.15 -7.44
C VAL A 11 5.20 1.85 -8.24
N ILE A 12 6.38 1.26 -8.36
CA ILE A 12 6.47 -0.12 -8.82
C ILE A 12 5.63 -0.90 -7.81
N GLY A 13 4.77 -1.81 -8.27
CA GLY A 13 4.13 -2.87 -7.48
C GLY A 13 5.17 -3.82 -6.86
N LEU A 14 6.25 -3.27 -6.33
CA LEU A 14 7.31 -3.88 -5.54
C LEU A 14 6.94 -3.83 -4.05
N PHE A 15 5.67 -3.60 -3.70
CA PHE A 15 5.21 -3.77 -2.32
C PHE A 15 5.36 -5.24 -1.88
N CYS A 16 5.27 -6.18 -2.82
CA CYS A 16 5.65 -7.59 -2.62
C CYS A 16 7.13 -7.80 -2.24
N LEU A 17 8.01 -6.81 -2.44
CA LEU A 17 9.46 -6.94 -2.23
C LEU A 17 10.00 -6.11 -1.06
N PHE A 18 9.23 -5.20 -0.46
CA PHE A 18 9.70 -4.40 0.68
C PHE A 18 9.30 -4.95 2.06
N ILE A 19 8.28 -5.81 2.16
CA ILE A 19 7.86 -6.40 3.45
C ILE A 19 8.80 -7.54 3.90
N SER A 20 9.70 -8.04 3.05
CA SER A 20 10.64 -9.11 3.41
C SER A 20 11.88 -8.65 4.19
N ASN A 21 12.06 -7.34 4.47
CA ASN A 21 13.31 -6.82 5.01
C ASN A 21 13.40 -6.64 6.54
N THR A 22 12.44 -7.13 7.33
CA THR A 22 12.62 -7.19 8.80
C THR A 22 12.98 -8.56 9.35
N SER A 23 13.17 -9.59 8.51
CA SER A 23 13.73 -10.87 8.94
C SER A 23 14.24 -11.77 7.80
N PHE A 24 15.04 -11.26 6.85
CA PHE A 24 15.73 -12.15 5.91
C PHE A 24 17.12 -11.62 5.51
N ALA A 25 18.09 -11.87 6.38
CA ALA A 25 19.50 -11.85 5.96
C ALA A 25 19.70 -12.96 4.92
N GLY A 26 19.94 -12.57 3.68
CA GLY A 26 20.43 -13.46 2.62
C GLY A 26 19.36 -14.04 1.71
N ARG A 27 18.83 -13.24 0.78
CA ARG A 27 18.49 -13.73 -0.55
C ARG A 27 18.98 -12.73 -1.59
N ASN A 28 19.78 -13.22 -2.52
CA ASN A 28 20.08 -12.51 -3.77
C ASN A 28 18.75 -12.29 -4.50
N LEU A 29 18.49 -11.04 -4.88
CA LEU A 29 17.46 -10.68 -5.87
C LEU A 29 17.93 -11.23 -7.22
N GLN A 30 17.72 -12.51 -7.47
CA GLN A 30 17.99 -13.14 -8.75
C GLN A 30 16.67 -13.61 -9.34
N GLU A 31 16.29 -12.92 -10.43
CA GLU A 31 15.32 -13.29 -11.46
C GLU A 31 13.88 -13.51 -10.97
N VAL A 32 13.11 -12.42 -10.98
CA VAL A 32 11.66 -12.51 -11.14
C VAL A 32 11.40 -12.35 -12.63
N ASP A 33 10.92 -13.42 -13.27
CA ASP A 33 10.54 -13.48 -14.68
C ASP A 33 9.70 -12.27 -15.11
N ASP A 34 9.85 -11.87 -16.38
CA ASP A 34 9.22 -10.71 -17.04
C ASP A 34 7.70 -10.56 -16.76
N TYR A 35 7.33 -9.92 -15.65
CA TYR A 35 5.96 -9.46 -15.45
C TYR A 35 5.71 -8.30 -16.39
N GLU A 36 4.85 -8.50 -17.40
CA GLU A 36 4.30 -7.38 -18.15
C GLU A 36 3.55 -6.46 -17.17
N LEU A 37 3.97 -5.19 -17.11
CA LEU A 37 3.37 -4.18 -16.25
C LEU A 37 2.38 -3.33 -17.02
N SER A 38 1.24 -3.06 -16.40
CA SER A 38 0.33 -1.99 -16.77
C SER A 38 0.63 -0.76 -15.93
N THR A 39 0.37 0.43 -16.47
CA THR A 39 0.55 1.69 -15.76
C THR A 39 -0.75 2.47 -15.68
N PHE A 40 -1.08 2.98 -14.50
CA PHE A 40 -2.17 3.92 -14.28
C PHE A 40 -1.63 5.25 -13.76
N SER A 41 -2.11 6.37 -14.30
CA SER A 41 -1.63 7.69 -13.89
C SER A 41 -2.79 8.60 -13.52
N VAL A 42 -2.67 9.29 -12.38
CA VAL A 42 -3.62 10.28 -11.89
C VAL A 42 -2.90 11.62 -11.77
N SER A 43 -3.07 12.44 -12.81
CA SER A 43 -2.37 13.72 -12.95
C SER A 43 -2.70 14.72 -11.84
N GLU A 44 -3.92 14.69 -11.30
CA GLU A 44 -4.36 15.53 -10.18
C GLU A 44 -3.46 15.36 -8.95
N TYR A 45 -3.01 14.13 -8.68
CA TYR A 45 -2.15 13.79 -7.54
C TYR A 45 -0.68 13.65 -7.94
N GLY A 46 -0.37 13.76 -9.23
CA GLY A 46 0.94 13.45 -9.77
C GLY A 46 1.34 12.00 -9.50
N LEU A 47 0.41 11.07 -9.45
CA LEU A 47 0.71 9.67 -9.14
C LEU A 47 0.78 8.85 -10.42
N THR A 48 1.82 8.02 -10.54
CA THR A 48 1.87 6.94 -11.52
C THR A 48 2.10 5.63 -10.78
N ILE A 49 1.31 4.63 -11.13
CA ILE A 49 1.22 3.34 -10.45
C ILE A 49 1.48 2.28 -11.49
N SER A 50 2.41 1.38 -11.22
CA SER A 50 2.70 0.23 -12.08
C SER A 50 2.25 -1.05 -11.38
N TYR A 51 1.47 -1.88 -12.06
CA TYR A 51 0.89 -3.09 -11.50
C TYR A 51 0.93 -4.23 -12.53
N PRO A 52 0.92 -5.51 -12.11
CA PRO A 52 0.97 -6.63 -13.04
C PRO A 52 -0.22 -6.61 -14.00
N LYS A 53 0.03 -6.85 -15.29
CA LYS A 53 -1.00 -6.76 -16.34
C LYS A 53 -2.14 -7.76 -16.18
N ASN A 54 -1.89 -8.88 -15.51
CA ASN A 54 -2.90 -9.89 -15.20
C ASN A 54 -3.83 -9.49 -14.03
N TRP A 55 -3.56 -8.37 -13.34
CA TRP A 55 -4.44 -7.83 -12.30
C TRP A 55 -5.52 -6.95 -12.90
N ILE A 56 -6.69 -6.97 -12.27
CA ILE A 56 -7.87 -6.25 -12.73
C ILE A 56 -7.96 -4.94 -11.96
N LEU A 57 -7.92 -3.80 -12.68
CA LEU A 57 -8.28 -2.50 -12.12
C LEU A 57 -9.80 -2.48 -11.85
N LYS A 58 -10.19 -2.38 -10.59
CA LYS A 58 -11.60 -2.43 -10.14
C LYS A 58 -12.21 -1.05 -9.96
N GLU A 59 -11.46 -0.11 -9.40
CA GLU A 59 -11.95 1.22 -9.06
C GLU A 59 -10.85 2.28 -9.24
N ASN A 60 -11.25 3.45 -9.73
CA ASN A 60 -10.44 4.65 -9.83
C ASN A 60 -11.33 5.90 -9.76
N ASP A 61 -11.98 6.14 -8.62
CA ASP A 61 -12.75 7.36 -8.40
C ASP A 61 -12.07 8.30 -7.39
N PRO A 62 -11.23 9.24 -7.85
CA PRO A 62 -10.65 10.27 -7.01
C PRO A 62 -11.64 10.99 -6.09
N LYS A 63 -12.92 11.10 -6.47
CA LYS A 63 -13.94 11.78 -5.67
C LYS A 63 -14.40 10.98 -4.46
N SER A 64 -14.28 9.65 -4.49
CA SER A 64 -14.57 8.77 -3.35
C SER A 64 -13.43 8.76 -2.32
N GLY A 65 -12.30 9.40 -2.64
CA GLY A 65 -11.05 9.29 -1.89
C GLY A 65 -10.22 8.07 -2.31
N LYS A 66 -10.80 7.10 -3.02
CA LYS A 66 -10.09 5.93 -3.56
C LYS A 66 -9.51 6.23 -4.92
N ILE A 67 -8.19 6.31 -4.99
CA ILE A 67 -7.46 6.75 -6.17
C ILE A 67 -7.23 5.58 -7.12
N PHE A 68 -6.97 4.40 -6.55
CA PHE A 68 -6.63 3.21 -7.30
C PHE A 68 -6.96 1.96 -6.50
N LEU A 69 -7.58 0.97 -7.15
CA LEU A 69 -7.81 -0.35 -6.60
C LEU A 69 -7.57 -1.40 -7.69
N CYS A 70 -6.62 -2.29 -7.49
CA CYS A 70 -6.45 -3.46 -8.34
C CYS A 70 -6.44 -4.76 -7.54
N GLU A 71 -6.95 -5.81 -8.16
CA GLU A 71 -7.10 -7.13 -7.57
C GLU A 71 -6.44 -8.17 -8.46
N SER A 72 -5.68 -9.09 -7.87
CA SER A 72 -5.10 -10.23 -8.58
C SER A 72 -6.10 -11.39 -8.69
N PRO A 73 -5.89 -12.33 -9.63
CA PRO A 73 -6.65 -13.59 -9.69
C PRO A 73 -6.57 -14.43 -8.40
N GLU A 74 -5.50 -14.27 -7.63
CA GLU A 74 -5.21 -14.97 -6.38
C GLU A 74 -5.66 -14.18 -5.14
N SER A 75 -6.56 -13.21 -5.31
CA SER A 75 -7.15 -12.41 -4.23
C SER A 75 -6.17 -11.50 -3.49
N TYR A 76 -5.08 -11.09 -4.14
CA TYR A 76 -4.25 -9.99 -3.62
C TYR A 76 -4.92 -8.67 -3.97
N LEU A 77 -4.96 -7.73 -3.03
CA LEU A 77 -5.49 -6.40 -3.23
C LEU A 77 -4.39 -5.36 -3.10
N PHE A 78 -4.38 -4.39 -4.00
CA PHE A 78 -3.56 -3.21 -3.86
C PHE A 78 -4.42 -1.96 -4.04
N GLU A 79 -4.38 -1.08 -3.05
CA GLU A 79 -5.21 0.11 -2.99
C GLU A 79 -4.35 1.35 -2.67
N ILE A 80 -4.69 2.47 -3.29
CA ILE A 80 -4.21 3.79 -2.87
C ILE A 80 -5.41 4.70 -2.66
N TYR A 81 -5.48 5.32 -1.49
CA TYR A 81 -6.53 6.28 -1.16
C TYR A 81 -6.00 7.48 -0.40
N ARG A 82 -6.73 8.61 -0.51
CA ARG A 82 -6.49 9.81 0.28
C ARG A 82 -7.09 9.64 1.66
N ALA A 83 -6.29 9.85 2.69
CA ALA A 83 -6.70 9.78 4.09
C ALA A 83 -7.49 11.04 4.50
N PRO A 84 -8.68 10.90 5.10
CA PRO A 84 -9.46 12.02 5.62
C PRO A 84 -8.93 12.45 6.99
N ILE A 85 -7.85 13.24 7.00
CA ILE A 85 -7.24 13.74 8.24
C ILE A 85 -8.00 14.94 8.81
N LYS A 86 -8.00 15.06 10.14
CA LYS A 86 -8.53 16.24 10.83
C LYS A 86 -7.56 17.43 10.68
N GLU A 87 -8.10 18.64 10.72
CA GLU A 87 -7.27 19.85 10.69
C GLU A 87 -6.26 19.86 11.86
N GLY A 88 -4.98 20.05 11.55
CA GLY A 88 -3.90 20.04 12.54
C GLY A 88 -3.43 18.66 13.01
N GLU A 89 -4.04 17.57 12.52
CA GLU A 89 -3.61 16.21 12.83
C GLU A 89 -2.27 15.87 12.16
N THR A 90 -1.37 15.28 12.93
CA THR A 90 -0.08 14.80 12.44
C THR A 90 -0.19 13.41 11.83
N LEU A 91 0.79 13.00 11.02
CA LEU A 91 0.86 11.64 10.46
C LEU A 91 0.76 10.57 11.54
N ASN A 92 1.48 10.78 12.64
CA ASN A 92 1.54 9.79 13.72
C ASN A 92 0.19 9.67 14.43
N GLN A 93 -0.45 10.79 14.76
CA GLN A 93 -1.78 10.81 15.36
C GLN A 93 -2.83 10.15 14.46
N TYR A 94 -2.79 10.42 13.15
CA TYR A 94 -3.67 9.76 12.20
C TYR A 94 -3.43 8.26 12.16
N THR A 95 -2.17 7.82 12.01
CA THR A 95 -1.83 6.40 12.00
C THR A 95 -2.26 5.70 13.28
N ASP A 96 -2.15 6.34 14.44
CA ASP A 96 -2.60 5.78 15.73
C ASP A 96 -4.12 5.61 15.77
N THR A 97 -4.84 6.69 15.44
CA THR A 97 -6.32 6.69 15.39
C THR A 97 -6.85 5.65 14.42
N GLN A 98 -6.19 5.45 13.27
CA GLN A 98 -6.55 4.38 12.33
C GLN A 98 -6.35 3.00 12.95
N GLY A 99 -5.28 2.79 13.72
CA GLY A 99 -5.07 1.53 14.41
C GLY A 99 -6.14 1.17 15.40
N ASP A 100 -6.53 2.16 16.22
CA ASP A 100 -7.62 1.99 17.18
C ASP A 100 -8.91 1.61 16.42
N TRP A 101 -9.24 2.34 15.36
CA TRP A 101 -10.41 2.04 14.54
C TRP A 101 -10.36 0.64 13.92
N LEU A 102 -9.23 0.23 13.35
CA LEU A 102 -9.05 -1.11 12.77
C LEU A 102 -9.28 -2.20 13.83
N SER A 103 -8.72 -2.02 15.03
CA SER A 103 -8.87 -2.98 16.13
C SER A 103 -10.31 -3.12 16.64
N GLU A 104 -11.10 -2.05 16.54
CA GLU A 104 -12.50 -2.03 16.95
C GLU A 104 -13.46 -2.59 15.88
N ASN A 105 -13.06 -2.52 14.60
CA ASN A 105 -13.96 -2.80 13.47
C ASN A 105 -13.63 -4.09 12.72
N TYR A 106 -12.44 -4.68 12.94
CA TYR A 106 -12.06 -5.95 12.32
C TYR A 106 -12.03 -7.11 13.31
N ASP A 107 -12.67 -8.21 12.91
CA ASP A 107 -12.64 -9.47 13.65
C ASP A 107 -11.23 -10.07 13.64
N ASN A 108 -10.79 -10.57 14.79
CA ASN A 108 -9.45 -11.15 14.98
C ASN A 108 -8.32 -10.23 14.51
N TYR A 109 -8.47 -8.92 14.68
CA TYR A 109 -7.40 -7.97 14.42
C TYR A 109 -6.18 -8.27 15.30
N GLU A 110 -5.01 -8.37 14.69
CA GLU A 110 -3.74 -8.48 15.39
C GLU A 110 -2.69 -7.59 14.71
N GLU A 111 -2.24 -6.55 15.43
CA GLU A 111 -1.12 -5.73 14.96
C GLU A 111 0.19 -6.52 15.10
N LYS A 112 0.82 -6.83 13.97
CA LYS A 112 2.12 -7.53 13.93
C LYS A 112 3.27 -6.54 14.13
N ALA A 113 3.16 -5.36 13.51
CA ALA A 113 4.17 -4.32 13.63
C ALA A 113 3.62 -2.93 13.27
N LEU A 114 4.19 -1.92 13.92
CA LEU A 114 4.07 -0.52 13.52
C LEU A 114 5.45 0.12 13.49
N TYR A 115 5.89 0.50 12.29
CA TYR A 115 7.16 1.16 12.06
C TYR A 115 6.94 2.63 11.68
N ARG A 116 7.74 3.51 12.28
CA ARG A 116 7.77 4.94 11.94
C ARG A 116 8.95 5.26 11.03
N ASP A 117 8.84 6.37 10.32
CA ASP A 117 9.88 6.94 9.46
C ASP A 117 10.45 5.94 8.43
N LYS A 118 9.57 5.06 7.93
CA LYS A 118 9.91 4.12 6.85
C LYS A 118 9.81 4.81 5.50
N THR A 119 10.61 4.32 4.57
CA THR A 119 10.67 4.87 3.22
C THR A 119 9.95 3.98 2.22
N LEU A 120 9.08 4.57 1.41
CA LEU A 120 8.53 3.98 0.21
C LEU A 120 8.86 4.89 -0.97
N GLY A 121 9.80 4.46 -1.81
CA GLY A 121 10.38 5.34 -2.84
C GLY A 121 11.05 6.55 -2.19
N ASP A 122 10.57 7.75 -2.54
CA ASP A 122 11.03 9.03 -1.99
C ASP A 122 10.20 9.52 -0.79
N LYS A 123 9.21 8.75 -0.33
CA LYS A 123 8.29 9.15 0.74
C LYS A 123 8.70 8.56 2.07
N ILE A 124 8.70 9.40 3.10
CA ILE A 124 8.86 8.99 4.49
C ILE A 124 7.47 8.92 5.11
N GLY A 125 7.21 7.85 5.84
CA GLY A 125 5.90 7.55 6.38
C GLY A 125 5.90 6.49 7.47
N ASN A 126 4.70 6.03 7.83
CA ASN A 126 4.50 4.96 8.80
C ASN A 126 4.07 3.69 8.07
N LEU A 127 4.63 2.54 8.44
CA LEU A 127 4.23 1.23 7.93
C LEU A 127 3.57 0.45 9.07
N ARG A 128 2.30 0.08 8.89
CA ARG A 128 1.56 -0.81 9.78
C ARG A 128 1.39 -2.17 9.09
N ILE A 129 1.65 -3.24 9.82
CA ILE A 129 1.41 -4.61 9.39
C ILE A 129 0.48 -5.25 10.41
N TYR A 130 -0.63 -5.80 9.94
CA TYR A 130 -1.62 -6.45 10.79
C TYR A 130 -2.30 -7.59 10.06
N THR A 131 -2.93 -8.47 10.84
CA THR A 131 -3.82 -9.50 10.31
C THR A 131 -5.25 -9.24 10.75
N TYR A 132 -6.21 -9.69 9.94
CA TYR A 132 -7.62 -9.67 10.30
C TYR A 132 -8.39 -10.79 9.61
N THR A 133 -9.58 -11.12 10.11
CA THR A 133 -10.48 -12.07 9.47
C THR A 133 -11.65 -11.37 8.80
N TYR A 134 -11.92 -11.71 7.54
CA TYR A 134 -13.11 -11.26 6.82
C TYR A 134 -13.79 -12.44 6.12
N LYS A 135 -15.09 -12.61 6.38
CA LYS A 135 -15.91 -13.72 5.84
C LYS A 135 -15.27 -15.11 6.05
N GLY A 136 -14.59 -15.31 7.17
CA GLY A 136 -13.94 -16.58 7.53
C GLY A 136 -12.57 -16.82 6.89
N ASN A 137 -12.03 -15.88 6.11
CA ASN A 137 -10.68 -15.93 5.60
C ASN A 137 -9.78 -14.98 6.40
N SER A 138 -8.55 -15.40 6.67
CA SER A 138 -7.55 -14.56 7.32
C SER A 138 -6.68 -13.87 6.29
N TYR A 139 -6.35 -12.63 6.56
CA TYR A 139 -5.63 -11.73 5.67
C TYR A 139 -4.48 -11.08 6.43
N GLU A 140 -3.35 -10.88 5.74
CA GLU A 140 -2.24 -10.04 6.18
C GLU A 140 -2.23 -8.77 5.34
N VAL A 141 -2.27 -7.63 6.02
CA VAL A 141 -2.31 -6.30 5.40
C VAL A 141 -1.07 -5.52 5.77
N SER A 142 -0.52 -4.83 4.78
CA SER A 142 0.47 -3.78 4.97
C SER A 142 -0.08 -2.44 4.51
N GLU A 143 -0.13 -1.47 5.42
CA GLU A 143 -0.56 -0.10 5.15
C GLU A 143 0.60 0.88 5.35
N PHE A 144 0.93 1.63 4.31
CA PHE A 144 1.91 2.71 4.36
C PHE A 144 1.25 4.08 4.27
N TYR A 145 1.37 4.83 5.36
CA TYR A 145 0.81 6.15 5.54
C TYR A 145 1.86 7.20 5.26
N PHE A 146 1.59 8.16 4.39
CA PHE A 146 2.54 9.23 4.08
C PHE A 146 1.85 10.54 3.75
N LYS A 147 2.61 11.63 3.87
CA LYS A 147 2.20 12.96 3.44
C LYS A 147 2.77 13.24 2.05
N ALA A 148 1.92 13.60 1.09
CA ALA A 148 2.37 13.96 -0.25
C ALA A 148 2.68 15.47 -0.37
N TRP A 149 3.13 15.87 -1.57
CA TRP A 149 3.60 17.22 -1.88
C TRP A 149 2.50 18.29 -1.77
N ASN A 150 1.24 17.91 -1.94
CA ASN A 150 0.06 18.77 -1.79
C ASN A 150 -0.37 18.93 -0.31
N ASN A 151 0.44 18.45 0.64
CA ASN A 151 0.15 18.38 2.07
C ASN A 151 -1.00 17.45 2.48
N ASP A 152 -1.59 16.71 1.54
CA ASP A 152 -2.57 15.68 1.87
C ASP A 152 -1.89 14.38 2.31
N PHE A 153 -2.66 13.57 3.02
CA PHE A 153 -2.24 12.28 3.52
C PHE A 153 -2.81 11.18 2.64
N TYR A 154 -2.02 10.14 2.44
CA TYR A 154 -2.35 9.02 1.57
C TYR A 154 -1.98 7.73 2.28
N VAL A 155 -2.72 6.68 1.94
CA VAL A 155 -2.43 5.32 2.37
C VAL A 155 -2.24 4.48 1.12
N VAL A 156 -1.14 3.73 1.11
CA VAL A 156 -0.96 2.59 0.20
C VAL A 156 -1.24 1.34 1.01
N LEU A 157 -2.22 0.56 0.58
CA LEU A 157 -2.65 -0.66 1.23
C LEU A 157 -2.35 -1.85 0.32
N PHE A 158 -1.78 -2.89 0.92
CA PHE A 158 -1.58 -4.18 0.29
C PHE A 158 -2.20 -5.27 1.16
N ASP A 159 -3.24 -5.93 0.67
CA ASP A 159 -3.98 -6.99 1.36
C ASP A 159 -3.69 -8.32 0.68
N THR A 160 -3.35 -9.34 1.46
CA THR A 160 -3.02 -10.68 0.97
C THR A 160 -3.69 -11.75 1.84
N PRO A 161 -4.09 -12.90 1.27
CA PRO A 161 -4.45 -14.05 2.09
C PRO A 161 -3.28 -14.42 3.01
N GLU A 162 -3.55 -14.66 4.30
CA GLU A 162 -2.50 -14.98 5.28
C GLU A 162 -1.70 -16.23 4.84
N GLY A 163 -0.37 -16.16 4.99
CA GLY A 163 0.55 -17.25 4.61
C GLY A 163 0.82 -17.38 3.10
N SER A 164 0.27 -16.49 2.27
CA SER A 164 0.50 -16.48 0.82
C SER A 164 1.97 -16.21 0.45
N LEU A 165 2.68 -15.38 1.22
CA LEU A 165 4.10 -15.07 1.03
C LEU A 165 5.04 -16.20 1.47
N GLU A 166 4.56 -17.15 2.29
CA GLU A 166 5.37 -18.28 2.75
C GLU A 166 5.36 -19.45 1.76
N LYS A 167 4.34 -19.56 0.91
CA LYS A 167 4.16 -20.66 -0.05
C LYS A 167 5.10 -20.61 -1.26
N ASN A 168 5.76 -19.48 -1.51
CA ASN A 168 6.73 -19.33 -2.61
C ASN A 168 8.17 -19.70 -2.19
N LYS A 169 8.34 -20.60 -1.21
CA LYS A 169 9.64 -21.05 -0.70
C LYS A 169 10.11 -22.39 -1.27
N ASP A 170 9.31 -23.04 -2.12
CA ASP A 170 9.60 -24.35 -2.73
C ASP A 170 9.93 -24.23 -4.22
#